data_AF-A0A5S6R0J1-F1
#
_entry.id   AF-A0A5S6R0J1-F1
#
_cell.length_a   1.000
_cell.length_b   1.000
_cell.length_c   1.000
_cell.angle_alpha   90.00
_cell.angle_beta   90.00
_cell.angle_gamma   90.00
#
_symmetry.space_group_name_H-M   'P 1'
#
loop_
_entity.id
_entity.type
_entity.pdbx_description
1 polymer ?
#
loop_
_entity_poly.entity_id
_entity_poly.type
_entity_poly.pdbx_seq_one_letter_code
_entity_poly.pdbx_strand_id
1 'polypeptide(L)'
;MCANRISSINQQNNDDLEGALMHSTRLLVVALLCILNLSRGARKREPRITTCGSKDHMGFNLLAVNVTNEKGHTTYPINLNQRTIINLVIDNLGDRIDSISSRAQMSRKVSIMGYKTTVPIPVGSLIKQKVDECKLCPIQAGINVLPIVINIKKYELLKKIPLSGEYVLNIQIEDGKNENKLLFCGEVELEIA
;
A
#
# COMPACT_ATOMS: atom_id res chain seq x y z
N MET A 1 7.78 25.65 -21.66
CA MET A 1 8.05 26.70 -22.64
C MET A 1 8.16 28.03 -21.93
N CYS A 2 9.37 28.55 -21.73
CA CYS A 2 9.64 29.98 -21.66
C CYS A 2 10.97 30.16 -22.40
N ALA A 3 10.88 30.61 -23.64
CA ALA A 3 12.00 30.81 -24.53
C ALA A 3 12.29 32.30 -24.68
N ASN A 4 13.59 32.62 -24.55
CA ASN A 4 14.40 33.54 -25.36
C ASN A 4 14.20 35.08 -25.37
N ARG A 5 15.40 35.71 -25.41
CA ARG A 5 15.81 36.98 -26.05
C ARG A 5 15.48 38.29 -25.29
N ILE A 6 16.35 39.31 -25.18
CA ILE A 6 17.51 39.77 -25.97
C ILE A 6 18.52 40.52 -25.06
N SER A 7 19.75 40.55 -25.57
CA SER A 7 20.98 41.24 -25.17
C SER A 7 20.97 42.79 -25.17
N SER A 8 21.98 43.33 -24.47
CA SER A 8 22.76 44.57 -24.67
C SER A 8 22.18 45.93 -24.26
N ILE A 9 22.88 46.66 -23.37
CA ILE A 9 23.64 47.91 -23.65
C ILE A 9 24.26 48.45 -22.33
N ASN A 10 25.48 49.00 -22.48
CA ASN A 10 26.38 49.60 -21.49
C ASN A 10 25.85 50.90 -20.84
N GLN A 11 26.44 51.20 -19.67
CA GLN A 11 26.67 52.53 -19.08
C GLN A 11 25.45 53.38 -18.69
N GLN A 12 25.21 53.53 -17.39
CA GLN A 12 25.42 54.82 -16.70
C GLN A 12 25.22 54.72 -15.18
N ASN A 13 26.25 55.19 -14.48
CA ASN A 13 26.25 55.95 -13.23
C ASN A 13 25.46 55.46 -12.00
N ASN A 14 26.24 55.31 -10.92
CA ASN A 14 25.93 55.65 -9.53
C ASN A 14 24.58 56.35 -9.35
N ASP A 15 23.64 55.64 -8.72
CA ASP A 15 22.71 56.12 -7.70
C ASP A 15 21.63 55.04 -7.57
N ASP A 16 21.87 53.95 -6.80
CA ASP A 16 20.79 53.02 -6.39
C ASP A 16 21.27 51.98 -5.37
N LEU A 17 21.98 52.42 -4.32
CA LEU A 17 22.38 51.52 -3.23
C LEU A 17 21.23 51.19 -2.25
N GLU A 18 20.09 51.89 -2.33
CA GLU A 18 18.90 51.62 -1.51
C GLU A 18 17.85 50.72 -2.20
N GLY A 19 17.81 50.67 -3.54
CA GLY A 19 16.90 49.78 -4.29
C GLY A 19 17.32 48.30 -4.32
N ALA A 20 18.62 48.04 -4.16
CA ALA A 20 19.21 46.70 -4.24
C ALA A 20 18.90 45.83 -3.00
N LEU A 21 18.70 46.44 -1.83
CA LEU A 21 18.37 45.70 -0.60
C LEU A 21 16.93 45.18 -0.60
N MET A 22 16.02 45.89 -1.26
CA MET A 22 14.60 45.52 -1.38
C MET A 22 14.34 44.45 -2.45
N HIS A 23 15.16 44.37 -3.49
CA HIS A 23 15.04 43.34 -4.52
C HIS A 23 15.63 41.99 -4.09
N SER A 24 16.74 42.01 -3.33
CA SER A 24 17.38 40.80 -2.81
C SER A 24 16.48 40.03 -1.83
N THR A 25 15.79 40.75 -0.95
CA THR A 25 14.86 40.15 0.03
C THR A 25 13.62 39.53 -0.63
N ARG A 26 13.09 40.12 -1.70
CA ARG A 26 11.95 39.58 -2.44
C ARG A 26 12.29 38.29 -3.19
N LEU A 27 13.47 38.22 -3.82
CA LEU A 27 13.95 37.01 -4.48
C LEU A 27 14.16 35.85 -3.48
N LEU A 28 14.68 36.16 -2.29
CA LEU A 28 14.90 35.17 -1.24
C LEU A 28 13.59 34.62 -0.67
N VAL A 29 12.56 35.47 -0.48
CA VAL A 29 11.24 35.06 -0.01
C VAL A 29 10.51 34.19 -1.06
N VAL A 30 10.60 34.54 -2.35
CA VAL A 30 9.99 33.74 -3.43
C VAL A 30 10.70 32.39 -3.57
N ALA A 31 12.03 32.34 -3.46
CA ALA A 31 12.79 31.09 -3.45
C ALA A 31 12.44 30.22 -2.22
N LEU A 32 12.30 30.82 -1.03
CA LEU A 32 11.91 30.10 0.19
C LEU A 32 10.48 29.53 0.08
N LEU A 33 9.54 30.28 -0.50
CA LEU A 33 8.17 29.83 -0.72
C LEU A 33 8.09 28.72 -1.77
N CYS A 34 8.95 28.72 -2.79
CA CYS A 34 9.06 27.61 -3.74
C CYS A 34 9.62 26.34 -3.06
N ILE A 35 10.67 26.47 -2.23
CA ILE A 35 11.24 25.32 -1.50
C ILE A 35 10.24 24.77 -0.47
N LEU A 36 9.47 25.63 0.19
CA LEU A 36 8.44 25.23 1.15
C LEU A 36 7.22 24.58 0.47
N ASN A 37 6.85 25.00 -0.75
CA ASN A 37 5.77 24.39 -1.53
C ASN A 37 6.17 23.08 -2.24
N LEU A 38 7.47 22.84 -2.47
CA LEU A 38 7.95 21.54 -2.95
C LEU A 38 7.90 20.42 -1.87
N SER A 39 7.66 20.76 -0.60
CA SER A 39 7.59 19.78 0.50
C SER A 39 6.22 19.11 0.69
N ARG A 40 5.16 19.59 0.03
CA ARG A 40 3.79 19.05 0.18
C ARG A 40 3.34 18.25 -1.03
N GLY A 41 4.14 17.23 -1.33
CA GLY A 41 3.73 16.13 -2.18
C GLY A 41 4.16 14.82 -1.54
N ALA A 42 3.84 14.60 -0.26
CA ALA A 42 3.92 13.26 0.31
C ALA A 42 2.95 12.39 -0.50
N ARG A 43 3.49 11.72 -1.54
CA ARG A 43 2.74 10.72 -2.31
C ARG A 43 2.07 9.82 -1.29
N LYS A 44 0.73 9.77 -1.32
CA LYS A 44 -0.04 8.80 -0.56
C LYS A 44 0.59 7.45 -0.85
N ARG A 45 1.25 6.87 0.16
CA ARG A 45 1.79 5.51 0.04
C ARG A 45 0.57 4.59 -0.01
N GLU A 46 0.56 3.72 -1.00
CA GLU A 46 -0.49 2.72 -1.17
C GLU A 46 0.13 1.34 -0.97
N PRO A 47 -0.68 0.33 -0.59
CA PRO A 47 -0.21 -1.04 -0.53
C PRO A 47 0.43 -1.46 -1.85
N ARG A 48 1.62 -2.04 -1.79
CA ARG A 48 2.27 -2.62 -2.98
C ARG A 48 1.92 -4.09 -3.05
N ILE A 49 1.74 -4.61 -4.26
CA ILE A 49 1.38 -6.00 -4.45
C ILE A 49 2.32 -6.65 -5.45
N THR A 50 2.77 -7.85 -5.11
CA THR A 50 3.58 -8.70 -5.98
C THR A 50 2.90 -10.05 -6.08
N THR A 51 2.51 -10.48 -7.29
CA THR A 51 1.96 -11.84 -7.49
C THR A 51 3.09 -12.86 -7.49
N CYS A 52 2.88 -14.02 -6.88
CA CYS A 52 3.84 -15.12 -6.99
C CYS A 52 3.58 -15.91 -8.28
N GLY A 53 4.60 -16.47 -8.93
CA GLY A 53 4.42 -17.29 -10.14
C GLY A 53 4.00 -16.55 -11.42
N SER A 54 3.83 -17.31 -12.51
CA SER A 54 3.35 -16.78 -13.80
C SER A 54 1.84 -16.56 -13.76
N LYS A 55 1.38 -15.40 -14.22
CA LYS A 55 -0.04 -15.01 -14.23
C LYS A 55 -0.90 -15.95 -15.07
N ASP A 56 -0.31 -16.60 -16.07
CA ASP A 56 -1.02 -17.42 -17.06
C ASP A 56 -1.52 -18.76 -16.51
N HIS A 57 -1.08 -19.16 -15.31
CA HIS A 57 -1.46 -20.43 -14.69
C HIS A 57 -2.42 -20.30 -13.52
N MET A 58 -2.82 -19.07 -13.17
CA MET A 58 -3.69 -18.80 -12.03
C MET A 58 -5.16 -18.66 -12.45
N GLY A 59 -6.06 -19.22 -11.65
CA GLY A 59 -7.51 -19.07 -11.88
C GLY A 59 -8.00 -17.63 -11.64
N PHE A 60 -7.32 -16.88 -10.77
CA PHE A 60 -7.63 -15.49 -10.46
C PHE A 60 -6.48 -14.56 -10.86
N ASN A 61 -6.83 -13.49 -11.57
CA ASN A 61 -5.93 -12.38 -11.84
C ASN A 61 -6.24 -11.23 -10.87
N LEU A 62 -5.25 -10.76 -10.12
CA LEU A 62 -5.46 -9.64 -9.20
C LEU A 62 -5.39 -8.30 -9.94
N LEU A 63 -6.46 -7.52 -9.85
CA LEU A 63 -6.57 -6.21 -10.48
C LEU A 63 -6.17 -5.07 -9.54
N ALA A 64 -6.60 -5.13 -8.28
CA ALA A 64 -6.34 -4.08 -7.28
C ALA A 64 -6.47 -4.59 -5.84
N VAL A 65 -5.90 -3.85 -4.89
CA VAL A 65 -6.12 -4.06 -3.45
C VAL A 65 -6.50 -2.75 -2.80
N ASN A 66 -7.65 -2.74 -2.13
CA ASN A 66 -8.15 -1.58 -1.41
C ASN A 66 -8.23 -1.91 0.08
N VAL A 67 -7.58 -1.10 0.91
CA VAL A 67 -7.61 -1.29 2.37
C VAL A 67 -8.54 -0.25 2.99
N THR A 68 -9.60 -0.72 3.62
CA THR A 68 -10.62 0.13 4.23
C THR A 68 -10.86 -0.23 5.69
N ASN A 69 -11.37 0.72 6.47
CA ASN A 69 -11.96 0.41 7.77
C ASN A 69 -13.42 -0.07 7.62
N GLU A 70 -14.10 -0.34 8.74
CA GLU A 70 -15.53 -0.74 8.75
C GLU A 70 -16.48 0.30 8.14
N LYS A 71 -16.07 1.57 8.08
CA LYS A 71 -16.85 2.66 7.48
C LYS A 71 -16.56 2.85 5.98
N GLY A 72 -15.74 1.99 5.38
CA GLY A 72 -15.31 2.10 3.98
C GLY A 72 -14.27 3.19 3.73
N HIS A 73 -13.75 3.85 4.77
CA HIS A 73 -12.73 4.88 4.60
C HIS A 73 -11.36 4.24 4.41
N THR A 74 -10.62 4.71 3.41
CA THR A 74 -9.24 4.30 3.15
C THR A 74 -8.31 5.19 3.96
N THR A 75 -7.56 4.57 4.88
CA THR A 75 -6.55 5.26 5.70
C THR A 75 -5.22 4.53 5.56
N TYR A 76 -4.18 5.26 5.15
CA TYR A 76 -2.80 4.76 5.10
C TYR A 76 -1.88 5.76 5.81
N PRO A 77 -0.94 5.32 6.67
CA PRO A 77 -0.75 3.95 7.14
C PRO A 77 -1.99 3.37 7.86
N ILE A 78 -2.05 2.05 7.92
CA ILE A 78 -3.21 1.29 8.41
C ILE A 78 -3.24 1.34 9.93
N ASN A 79 -4.40 1.65 10.50
CA ASN A 79 -4.61 1.59 11.95
C ASN A 79 -5.33 0.29 12.33
N LEU A 80 -4.58 -0.70 12.83
CA LEU A 80 -5.14 -2.00 13.18
C LEU A 80 -5.85 -2.04 14.55
N ASN A 81 -5.91 -0.93 15.29
CA ASN A 81 -6.77 -0.81 16.47
C ASN A 81 -8.26 -0.84 16.08
N GLN A 82 -8.56 -0.56 14.81
CA GLN A 82 -9.87 -0.72 14.21
C GLN A 82 -9.88 -1.97 13.33
N ARG A 83 -11.06 -2.57 13.15
CA ARG A 83 -11.20 -3.67 12.21
C ARG A 83 -10.89 -3.15 10.81
N THR A 84 -9.94 -3.82 10.17
CA THR A 84 -9.44 -3.48 8.85
C THR A 84 -9.90 -4.53 7.86
N ILE A 85 -10.31 -4.09 6.67
CA ILE A 85 -10.79 -4.93 5.59
C ILE A 85 -9.87 -4.69 4.39
N ILE A 86 -9.19 -5.74 3.95
CA ILE A 86 -8.36 -5.74 2.74
C ILE A 86 -9.21 -6.35 1.63
N ASN A 87 -9.69 -5.52 0.71
CA ASN A 87 -10.49 -5.94 -0.42
C ASN A 87 -9.57 -6.26 -1.59
N LEU A 88 -9.51 -7.53 -1.98
CA LEU A 88 -8.83 -7.98 -3.19
C LEU A 88 -9.81 -7.91 -4.36
N VAL A 89 -9.56 -7.03 -5.32
CA VAL A 89 -10.30 -7.01 -6.58
C VAL A 89 -9.65 -7.99 -7.52
N ILE A 90 -10.31 -9.11 -7.76
CA ILE A 90 -9.82 -10.20 -8.59
C ILE A 90 -10.70 -10.35 -9.83
N ASP A 91 -10.11 -10.86 -10.90
CA ASP A 91 -10.80 -11.30 -12.09
C ASP A 91 -10.69 -12.82 -12.18
N ASN A 92 -11.84 -13.50 -12.09
CA ASN A 92 -11.91 -14.94 -12.23
C ASN A 92 -11.96 -15.30 -13.71
N LEU A 93 -10.84 -15.82 -14.23
CA LEU A 93 -10.68 -16.15 -15.64
C LEU A 93 -11.27 -17.51 -16.01
N GLY A 94 -11.63 -18.32 -15.01
CA GLY A 94 -12.21 -19.64 -15.20
C GLY A 94 -13.71 -19.70 -14.94
N ASP A 95 -14.20 -20.91 -14.75
CA ASP A 95 -15.59 -21.19 -14.41
C ASP A 95 -15.93 -20.72 -12.98
N ARG A 96 -17.23 -20.82 -12.67
CA ARG A 96 -17.77 -20.57 -11.33
C ARG A 96 -17.07 -21.45 -10.27
N ILE A 97 -16.64 -20.82 -9.18
CA ILE A 97 -16.01 -21.49 -8.03
C ILE A 97 -16.95 -21.48 -6.84
N ASP A 98 -17.38 -22.67 -6.39
CA ASP A 98 -18.36 -22.80 -5.31
C ASP A 98 -17.75 -22.75 -3.91
N SER A 99 -16.45 -23.03 -3.78
CA SER A 99 -15.74 -22.96 -2.50
C SER A 99 -14.28 -22.60 -2.72
N ILE A 100 -13.73 -21.84 -1.79
CA ILE A 100 -12.31 -21.52 -1.74
C ILE A 100 -11.77 -21.81 -0.35
N SER A 101 -10.51 -22.18 -0.28
CA SER A 101 -9.70 -22.16 0.93
C SER A 101 -8.69 -21.03 0.77
N SER A 102 -8.38 -20.30 1.83
CA SER A 102 -7.32 -19.30 1.78
C SER A 102 -6.41 -19.43 2.97
N ARG A 103 -5.13 -19.12 2.75
CA ARG A 103 -4.10 -19.05 3.78
C ARG A 103 -3.47 -17.66 3.71
N ALA A 104 -3.34 -17.01 4.86
CA ALA A 104 -2.68 -15.74 4.96
C ALA A 104 -1.60 -15.78 6.04
N GLN A 105 -0.42 -15.24 5.73
CA GLN A 105 0.71 -15.21 6.65
C GLN A 105 1.30 -13.80 6.68
N MET A 106 1.42 -13.23 7.87
CA MET A 106 1.96 -11.89 8.06
C MET A 106 3.38 -11.95 8.63
N SER A 107 4.27 -11.17 8.03
CA SER A 107 5.67 -11.00 8.42
C SER A 107 5.98 -9.52 8.58
N ARG A 108 6.85 -9.17 9.52
CA ARG A 108 7.32 -7.79 9.73
C ARG A 108 8.63 -7.58 8.99
N LYS A 109 8.77 -6.48 8.23
CA LYS A 109 10.07 -6.05 7.69
C LYS A 109 10.88 -5.44 8.83
N VAL A 110 12.09 -5.93 9.02
CA VAL A 110 13.04 -5.44 10.03
C VAL A 110 14.40 -5.23 9.39
N SER A 111 15.20 -4.34 9.99
CA SER A 111 16.60 -4.16 9.62
C SER A 111 17.47 -4.76 10.72
N ILE A 112 18.24 -5.80 10.38
CA ILE A 112 19.20 -6.43 11.29
C ILE A 112 20.59 -6.19 10.71
N MET A 113 21.43 -5.45 11.44
CA MET A 113 22.80 -5.12 11.00
C MET A 113 22.87 -4.44 9.61
N GLY A 114 21.86 -3.63 9.27
CA GLY A 114 21.78 -2.92 7.99
C GLY A 114 21.15 -3.72 6.85
N TYR A 115 20.90 -5.02 7.04
CA TYR A 115 20.23 -5.87 6.06
C TYR A 115 18.72 -5.88 6.33
N LYS A 116 17.94 -5.60 5.28
CA LYS A 116 16.48 -5.74 5.33
C LYS A 116 16.12 -7.22 5.27
N THR A 117 15.40 -7.70 6.27
CA THR A 117 14.87 -9.07 6.35
C THR A 117 13.43 -9.05 6.84
N THR A 118 12.74 -10.17 6.71
CA THR A 118 11.37 -10.35 7.20
C THR A 118 11.35 -11.33 8.35
N VAL A 119 10.77 -10.94 9.48
CA VAL A 119 10.54 -11.84 10.61
C VAL A 119 9.07 -12.26 10.59
N PRO A 120 8.75 -13.56 10.47
CA PRO A 120 7.38 -14.02 10.55
C PRO A 120 6.84 -13.65 11.93
N ILE A 121 5.62 -13.10 12.01
CA ILE A 121 5.05 -12.78 13.31
C ILE A 121 4.62 -14.12 13.94
N PRO A 122 5.26 -14.56 15.04
CA PRO A 122 5.00 -15.86 15.64
C PRO A 122 3.69 -15.79 16.40
N VAL A 123 2.60 -16.11 15.72
CA VAL A 123 1.28 -16.20 16.33
C VAL A 123 0.53 -17.27 15.59
N GLY A 124 0.19 -18.34 16.30
CA GLY A 124 -0.61 -19.45 15.77
C GLY A 124 -2.02 -19.05 15.31
N SER A 125 -2.38 -17.76 15.23
CA SER A 125 -3.76 -17.33 15.04
C SER A 125 -3.99 -15.96 14.40
N LEU A 126 -2.98 -15.13 14.10
CA LEU A 126 -3.25 -13.75 13.67
C LEU A 126 -4.09 -13.66 12.38
N ILE A 127 -3.70 -14.46 11.39
CA ILE A 127 -4.48 -14.71 10.18
C ILE A 127 -4.25 -16.16 9.72
N LYS A 128 -4.23 -17.12 10.65
CA LYS A 128 -4.76 -18.45 10.30
C LYS A 128 -6.29 -18.36 10.24
N GLN A 129 -6.80 -17.40 9.49
CA GLN A 129 -8.08 -17.61 8.86
C GLN A 129 -7.74 -18.65 7.79
N LYS A 130 -8.09 -19.92 8.06
CA LYS A 130 -8.96 -20.51 7.06
C LYS A 130 -10.07 -19.47 6.95
N VAL A 131 -10.16 -18.78 5.81
CA VAL A 131 -11.38 -18.04 5.53
C VAL A 131 -12.40 -19.15 5.37
N ASP A 132 -12.90 -19.62 6.52
CA ASP A 132 -13.82 -20.73 6.62
C ASP A 132 -15.03 -20.32 5.82
N GLU A 133 -15.30 -21.14 4.81
CA GLU A 133 -16.46 -21.10 3.92
C GLU A 133 -16.72 -19.71 3.35
N CYS A 134 -16.07 -19.44 2.22
CA CYS A 134 -16.41 -18.42 1.25
C CYS A 134 -17.83 -17.84 1.41
N LYS A 135 -17.97 -16.79 2.25
CA LYS A 135 -19.26 -16.11 2.48
C LYS A 135 -19.82 -15.44 1.23
N LEU A 136 -18.95 -15.26 0.23
CA LEU A 136 -19.23 -14.67 -1.07
C LEU A 136 -19.22 -15.71 -2.18
N CYS A 137 -19.27 -17.01 -1.84
CA CYS A 137 -19.42 -18.04 -2.84
C CYS A 137 -20.89 -18.20 -3.23
N PRO A 138 -21.15 -18.54 -4.50
CA PRO A 138 -20.16 -18.85 -5.55
C PRO A 138 -19.47 -17.62 -6.14
N ILE A 139 -18.17 -17.72 -6.42
CA ILE A 139 -17.41 -16.71 -7.17
C ILE A 139 -17.70 -16.93 -8.65
N GLN A 140 -18.33 -15.94 -9.29
CA GLN A 140 -18.66 -16.01 -10.72
C GLN A 140 -17.44 -15.72 -11.60
N ALA A 141 -17.50 -16.07 -12.88
CA ALA A 141 -16.50 -15.62 -13.85
C ALA A 141 -16.51 -14.08 -13.95
N GLY A 142 -15.35 -13.47 -14.16
CA GLY A 142 -15.19 -12.01 -14.22
C GLY A 142 -14.78 -11.36 -12.91
N ILE A 143 -15.05 -10.05 -12.77
CA ILE A 143 -14.54 -9.23 -11.68
C ILE A 143 -15.34 -9.48 -10.38
N ASN A 144 -14.62 -9.85 -9.33
CA ASN A 144 -15.13 -10.10 -7.98
C ASN A 144 -14.30 -9.36 -6.94
N VAL A 145 -14.88 -9.13 -5.75
CA VAL A 145 -14.19 -8.53 -4.61
C VAL A 145 -14.16 -9.50 -3.44
N LEU A 146 -12.95 -9.90 -3.03
CA LEU A 146 -12.72 -10.79 -1.90
C LEU A 146 -12.21 -10.00 -0.68
N PRO A 147 -13.00 -9.85 0.39
CA PRO A 147 -12.59 -9.15 1.60
C PRO A 147 -11.84 -10.10 2.57
N ILE A 148 -10.63 -9.70 2.95
CA ILE A 148 -9.87 -10.30 4.05
C ILE A 148 -10.04 -9.39 5.27
N VAL A 149 -10.56 -9.94 6.37
CA VAL A 149 -10.89 -9.17 7.56
C VAL A 149 -9.84 -9.39 8.65
N ILE A 150 -9.12 -8.33 9.00
CA ILE A 150 -8.16 -8.33 10.11
C ILE A 150 -8.81 -7.66 11.32
N ASN A 151 -8.95 -8.42 12.41
CA ASN A 151 -9.46 -7.92 13.68
C ASN A 151 -8.51 -8.31 14.82
N ILE A 152 -7.58 -7.42 15.14
CA ILE A 152 -6.55 -7.63 16.16
C ILE A 152 -7.14 -7.73 17.57
N LYS A 153 -8.30 -7.10 17.82
CA LYS A 153 -8.96 -7.18 19.13
C LYS A 153 -9.31 -8.62 19.52
N LYS A 154 -9.49 -9.52 18.56
CA LYS A 154 -9.75 -10.95 18.80
C LYS A 154 -8.53 -11.71 19.33
N TYR A 155 -7.33 -11.13 19.27
CA TYR A 155 -6.08 -11.82 19.57
C TYR A 155 -5.29 -11.08 20.64
N GLU A 156 -5.49 -11.49 21.90
CA GLU A 156 -4.89 -10.80 23.05
C GLU A 156 -3.36 -10.75 23.05
N LEU A 157 -2.71 -11.77 22.49
CA LEU A 157 -1.25 -11.85 22.39
C LEU A 157 -0.65 -10.72 21.56
N LEU A 158 -1.42 -10.12 20.66
CA LEU A 158 -0.94 -9.08 19.76
C LEU A 158 -0.93 -7.69 20.35
N LYS A 159 -1.72 -7.45 21.40
CA LYS A 159 -1.69 -6.19 22.14
C LYS A 159 -0.29 -5.92 22.70
N LYS A 160 0.54 -6.96 22.87
CA LYS A 160 1.90 -6.89 23.41
C LYS A 160 2.98 -6.71 22.34
N ILE A 161 2.65 -6.87 21.05
CA ILE A 161 3.60 -6.71 19.96
C ILE A 161 3.48 -5.27 19.45
N PRO A 162 4.57 -4.49 19.33
CA PRO A 162 4.51 -3.21 18.65
C PRO A 162 4.18 -3.45 17.18
N LEU A 163 2.96 -3.10 16.80
CA LEU A 163 2.39 -3.37 15.47
C LEU A 163 2.74 -2.28 14.44
N SER A 164 3.39 -1.20 14.85
CA SER A 164 3.78 -0.13 13.93
C SER A 164 5.01 -0.51 13.09
N GLY A 165 5.00 -0.13 11.82
CA GLY A 165 6.09 -0.34 10.87
C GLY A 165 5.65 -0.96 9.54
N GLU A 166 6.61 -1.49 8.80
CA GLU A 166 6.40 -2.12 7.50
C GLU A 166 6.17 -3.63 7.64
N TYR A 167 5.19 -4.14 6.92
CA TYR A 167 4.74 -5.53 6.98
C TYR A 167 4.53 -6.08 5.59
N VAL A 168 4.50 -7.41 5.54
CA VAL A 168 4.29 -8.22 4.35
C VAL A 168 3.21 -9.23 4.67
N LEU A 169 2.14 -9.20 3.91
CA LEU A 169 1.04 -10.16 3.98
C LEU A 169 1.09 -11.08 2.76
N ASN A 170 1.48 -12.33 2.99
CA ASN A 170 1.43 -13.39 1.99
C ASN A 170 0.03 -13.99 1.97
N ILE A 171 -0.57 -14.08 0.80
CA ILE A 171 -1.93 -14.56 0.60
C ILE A 171 -1.87 -15.68 -0.45
N GLN A 172 -2.48 -16.82 -0.13
CA GLN A 172 -2.71 -17.92 -1.05
C GLN A 172 -4.19 -18.28 -1.02
N ILE A 173 -4.78 -18.46 -2.19
CA ILE A 173 -6.17 -18.88 -2.36
C ILE A 173 -6.16 -20.13 -3.21
N GLU A 174 -6.77 -21.19 -2.71
CA GLU A 174 -6.85 -22.53 -3.29
C GLU A 174 -8.33 -22.86 -3.56
N ASP A 175 -8.59 -23.71 -4.55
CA ASP A 175 -9.93 -24.26 -4.79
C ASP A 175 -10.34 -25.14 -3.60
N GLY A 176 -11.51 -24.87 -3.02
CA GLY A 176 -11.98 -25.60 -1.85
C GLY A 176 -12.36 -27.06 -2.16
N LYS A 177 -12.61 -27.42 -3.42
CA LYS A 177 -12.83 -28.81 -3.84
C LYS A 177 -11.52 -29.53 -4.18
N ASN A 178 -10.48 -28.79 -4.52
CA ASN A 178 -9.16 -29.33 -4.87
C ASN A 178 -8.05 -28.45 -4.29
N GLU A 179 -7.62 -28.76 -3.07
CA GLU A 179 -6.64 -27.97 -2.32
C GLU A 179 -5.27 -27.84 -3.04
N ASN A 180 -4.99 -28.70 -4.03
CA ASN A 180 -3.77 -28.61 -4.84
C ASN A 180 -3.88 -27.61 -6.02
N LYS A 181 -5.09 -27.11 -6.30
CA LYS A 181 -5.32 -26.12 -7.35
C LYS A 181 -5.24 -24.71 -6.76
N LEU A 182 -4.08 -24.08 -6.92
CA LEU A 182 -3.85 -22.70 -6.53
C LEU A 182 -4.59 -21.74 -7.48
N LEU A 183 -5.51 -20.95 -6.94
CA LEU A 183 -6.28 -19.95 -7.69
C LEU A 183 -5.59 -18.59 -7.69
N PHE A 184 -4.95 -18.22 -6.59
CA PHE A 184 -4.20 -16.96 -6.46
C PHE A 184 -3.06 -17.11 -5.46
N CYS A 185 -1.96 -16.42 -5.73
CA CYS A 185 -0.93 -16.21 -4.72
C CYS A 185 -0.25 -14.86 -4.91
N GLY A 186 -0.03 -14.15 -3.81
CA GLY A 186 0.62 -12.86 -3.84
C GLY A 186 1.03 -12.35 -2.47
N GLU A 187 1.86 -11.32 -2.51
CA GLU A 187 2.43 -10.62 -1.39
C GLU A 187 1.93 -9.18 -1.39
N VAL A 188 1.36 -8.73 -0.28
CA VAL A 188 0.89 -7.35 -0.09
C VAL A 188 1.76 -6.66 0.96
N GLU A 189 2.47 -5.61 0.55
CA GLU A 189 3.23 -4.76 1.46
C GLU A 189 2.34 -3.70 2.11
N LEU A 190 2.41 -3.61 3.43
CA LEU A 190 1.53 -2.78 4.26
C LEU A 190 2.38 -1.94 5.23
N GLU A 191 1.97 -0.70 5.47
CA GLU A 191 2.53 0.14 6.55
C GLU A 191 1.44 0.29 7.62
N ILE A 192 1.78 0.01 8.86
CA ILE A 192 0.87 0.07 10.01
C ILE A 192 1.36 1.14 10.97
N ALA A 193 0.43 1.98 11.46
CA ALA A 193 0.69 3.05 12.42
C ALA A 193 0.31 2.65 13.85
#